data_AF-A0A401TSH0-F1
#
_entry.id   AF-A0A401TSH0-F1
#
_cell.length_a   1.000
_cell.length_b   1.000
_cell.length_c   1.000
_cell.angle_alpha   90.00
_cell.angle_beta   90.00
_cell.angle_gamma   90.00
#
_symmetry.space_group_name_H-M   'P 1'
#
loop_
_entity.id
_entity.type
_entity.pdbx_description
1 polymer ?
#
loop_
_entity_poly.entity_id
_entity_poly.type
_entity_poly.pdbx_seq_one_letter_code
_entity_poly.pdbx_strand_id
1 'polypeptide(L)'
;CEHVGVSAECGHVGENTECEHSGESAKCEHIGERAEWEHIGEDTECEHFGMSAECDNVGESLESEHVGERPQCEHVGVSAECGHVGECTECEQVGESTECEQVGESVEYEHVGERVECENVEESVECEHVGESVECVHVGESTECERVGESLECENVEESVECQHVGESVECEHVGENTECERVGESLECENVEESVECEHVGESGNVNMLERV
;
A
#
# COMPACT_ATOMS: atom_id res chain seq x y z
N CYS A 1 25.72 -10.56 -7.36
CA CYS A 1 26.76 -9.60 -7.80
C CYS A 1 27.17 -8.78 -6.59
N GLU A 2 28.45 -8.49 -6.38
CA GLU A 2 28.84 -7.63 -5.24
C GLU A 2 28.42 -6.16 -5.45
N HIS A 3 28.34 -5.70 -6.71
CA HIS A 3 27.89 -4.33 -7.02
C HIS A 3 27.41 -4.23 -8.47
N VAL A 4 26.20 -3.71 -8.68
CA VAL A 4 25.77 -3.17 -9.99
C VAL A 4 26.14 -1.67 -9.96
N GLY A 5 26.89 -1.17 -10.94
CA GLY A 5 27.62 0.11 -10.84
C GLY A 5 26.79 1.33 -10.44
N VAL A 6 27.46 2.41 -9.99
CA VAL A 6 26.90 3.67 -9.44
C VAL A 6 25.70 4.25 -10.19
N SER A 7 25.66 4.05 -11.51
CA SER A 7 24.50 4.32 -12.36
C SER A 7 24.41 3.16 -13.35
N ALA A 8 23.35 2.36 -13.28
CA ALA A 8 23.21 1.16 -14.08
C ALA A 8 21.94 1.21 -14.92
N GLU A 9 22.11 1.32 -16.24
CA GLU A 9 21.05 1.08 -17.22
C GLU A 9 21.21 -0.35 -17.73
N CYS A 10 20.21 -1.19 -17.50
CA CYS A 10 20.28 -2.61 -17.81
C CYS A 10 19.02 -3.11 -18.51
N GLY A 11 19.14 -3.73 -19.68
CA GLY A 11 17.95 -4.31 -20.33
C GLY A 11 17.42 -5.56 -19.61
N HIS A 12 18.28 -6.28 -18.88
CA HIS A 12 17.88 -7.48 -18.16
C HIS A 12 18.85 -7.77 -17.01
N VAL A 13 18.36 -7.82 -15.77
CA VAL A 13 19.04 -8.44 -14.62
C VAL A 13 18.70 -9.93 -14.63
N GLY A 14 19.70 -10.81 -14.55
CA GLY A 14 19.55 -12.25 -14.79
C GLY A 14 18.39 -12.94 -14.05
N GLU A 15 17.93 -14.07 -14.60
CA GLU A 15 16.77 -14.88 -14.17
C GLU A 15 16.73 -15.21 -12.65
N ASN A 16 17.91 -15.34 -12.03
CA ASN A 16 18.08 -15.42 -10.59
C ASN A 16 19.26 -14.53 -10.21
N THR A 17 19.02 -13.45 -9.47
CA THR A 17 20.05 -12.47 -9.14
C THR A 17 20.02 -12.12 -7.66
N GLU A 18 21.08 -12.48 -6.95
CA GLU A 18 21.35 -12.02 -5.59
C GLU A 18 22.43 -10.94 -5.66
N CYS A 19 22.19 -9.76 -5.11
CA CYS A 19 23.10 -8.63 -5.17
C CYS A 19 23.16 -7.85 -3.86
N GLU A 20 24.38 -7.53 -3.40
CA GLU A 20 24.53 -6.75 -2.16
C GLU A 20 24.20 -5.26 -2.38
N HIS A 21 24.58 -4.69 -3.53
CA HIS A 21 24.36 -3.27 -3.83
C HIS A 21 24.00 -3.01 -5.30
N SER A 22 22.91 -2.29 -5.53
CA SER A 22 22.71 -1.49 -6.75
C SER A 22 23.28 -0.07 -6.53
N GLY A 23 23.79 0.56 -7.58
CA GLY A 23 24.37 1.91 -7.48
C GLY A 23 23.33 2.98 -7.13
N GLU A 24 23.79 4.22 -6.95
CA GLU A 24 23.00 5.44 -6.66
C GLU A 24 21.69 5.53 -7.48
N SER A 25 21.72 5.10 -8.74
CA SER A 25 20.51 4.94 -9.57
C SER A 25 20.55 3.67 -10.42
N ALA A 26 19.42 2.98 -10.49
CA ALA A 26 19.22 1.80 -11.33
C ALA A 26 17.99 1.97 -12.23
N LYS A 27 18.18 1.75 -13.53
CA LYS A 27 17.08 1.66 -14.51
C LYS A 27 17.15 0.33 -15.21
N CYS A 28 16.12 -0.49 -15.07
CA CYS A 28 16.11 -1.79 -15.72
C CYS A 28 14.78 -2.11 -16.42
N GLU A 29 14.84 -2.63 -17.64
CA GLU A 29 13.61 -3.05 -18.35
C GLU A 29 13.03 -4.32 -17.71
N HIS A 30 13.89 -5.28 -17.34
CA HIS A 30 13.48 -6.53 -16.70
C HIS A 30 14.43 -6.92 -15.57
N ILE A 31 13.87 -7.20 -14.40
CA ILE A 31 14.52 -7.95 -13.32
C ILE A 31 14.01 -9.39 -13.40
N GLY A 32 14.94 -10.36 -13.39
CA GLY A 32 14.63 -11.77 -13.56
C GLY A 32 13.67 -12.34 -12.51
N GLU A 33 13.15 -13.55 -12.76
CA GLU A 33 12.09 -14.21 -11.95
C GLU A 33 12.30 -14.16 -10.44
N ARG A 34 13.56 -14.24 -9.97
CA ARG A 34 13.89 -14.07 -8.56
C ARG A 34 15.04 -13.07 -8.39
N ALA A 35 14.81 -12.05 -7.59
CA ALA A 35 15.85 -11.08 -7.26
C ALA A 35 15.88 -10.77 -5.76
N GLU A 36 17.08 -10.80 -5.18
CA GLU A 36 17.33 -10.52 -3.77
C GLU A 36 18.36 -9.40 -3.68
N TRP A 37 18.03 -8.31 -2.99
CA TRP A 37 18.88 -7.13 -2.84
C TRP A 37 19.00 -6.70 -1.37
N GLU A 38 20.21 -6.58 -0.84
CA GLU A 38 20.39 -5.96 0.49
C GLU A 38 20.18 -4.44 0.41
N HIS A 39 20.69 -3.80 -0.65
CA HIS A 39 20.59 -2.36 -0.85
C HIS A 39 20.36 -2.00 -2.31
N ILE A 40 19.25 -1.32 -2.55
CA ILE A 40 18.94 -0.61 -3.77
C ILE A 40 19.29 0.88 -3.55
N GLY A 41 19.90 1.53 -4.54
CA GLY A 41 20.34 2.94 -4.46
C GLY A 41 19.21 3.95 -4.23
N GLU A 42 19.54 5.24 -4.34
CA GLU A 42 18.59 6.35 -4.12
C GLU A 42 17.35 6.21 -5.02
N ASP A 43 17.52 5.94 -6.31
CA ASP A 43 16.37 5.86 -7.23
C ASP A 43 16.40 4.56 -8.04
N THR A 44 15.29 3.82 -8.05
CA THR A 44 15.14 2.63 -8.89
C THR A 44 13.85 2.65 -9.69
N GLU A 45 14.01 2.55 -11.00
CA GLU A 45 12.91 2.52 -11.97
C GLU A 45 12.99 1.21 -12.75
N CYS A 46 11.94 0.40 -12.71
CA CYS A 46 11.88 -0.86 -13.43
C CYS A 46 10.57 -1.04 -14.20
N GLU A 47 10.61 -1.40 -15.48
CA GLU A 47 9.36 -1.71 -16.22
C GLU A 47 8.77 -3.05 -15.75
N HIS A 48 9.62 -4.05 -15.51
CA HIS A 48 9.20 -5.35 -15.02
C HIS A 48 10.10 -5.86 -13.89
N PHE A 49 9.54 -5.96 -12.70
CA PHE A 49 10.10 -6.69 -11.56
C PHE A 49 9.63 -8.15 -11.62
N GLY A 50 10.56 -9.09 -11.45
CA GLY A 50 10.27 -10.53 -11.57
C GLY A 50 9.30 -11.07 -10.52
N MET A 51 8.92 -12.34 -10.69
CA MET A 51 7.90 -13.06 -9.91
C MET A 51 8.08 -12.99 -8.39
N SER A 52 9.32 -12.94 -7.89
CA SER A 52 9.62 -12.76 -6.46
C SER A 52 10.79 -11.81 -6.29
N ALA A 53 10.58 -10.75 -5.52
CA ALA A 53 11.56 -9.71 -5.27
C ALA A 53 11.64 -9.43 -3.78
N GLU A 54 12.83 -9.59 -3.21
CA GLU A 54 13.08 -9.30 -1.80
C GLU A 54 14.14 -8.20 -1.72
N CYS A 55 13.81 -7.09 -1.06
CA CYS A 55 14.70 -5.94 -0.91
C CYS A 55 14.73 -5.49 0.55
N ASP A 56 15.91 -5.50 1.19
CA ASP A 56 16.00 -5.04 2.58
C ASP A 56 15.91 -3.51 2.67
N ASN A 57 16.56 -2.79 1.74
CA ASN A 57 16.55 -1.33 1.75
C ASN A 57 16.51 -0.76 0.34
N VAL A 58 15.51 0.07 0.07
CA VAL A 58 15.44 0.96 -1.10
C VAL A 58 15.69 2.39 -0.64
N GLY A 59 16.55 3.11 -1.36
CA GLY A 59 17.06 4.43 -1.00
C GLY A 59 15.97 5.48 -0.82
N GLU A 60 15.76 6.35 -1.81
CA GLU A 60 14.70 7.36 -1.78
C GLU A 60 13.43 6.81 -2.44
N SER A 61 13.50 6.34 -3.68
CA SER A 61 12.32 6.00 -4.48
C SER A 61 12.39 4.63 -5.16
N LEU A 62 11.25 3.94 -5.19
CA LEU A 62 10.98 2.75 -6.01
C LEU A 62 9.81 3.04 -6.95
N GLU A 63 10.04 3.01 -8.26
CA GLU A 63 8.99 3.07 -9.27
C GLU A 63 8.99 1.79 -10.10
N SER A 64 7.83 1.14 -10.25
CA SER A 64 7.69 -0.03 -11.12
C SER A 64 6.35 -0.11 -11.85
N GLU A 65 6.38 -0.32 -13.17
CA GLU A 65 5.15 -0.49 -13.96
C GLU A 65 4.49 -1.86 -13.72
N HIS A 66 5.30 -2.92 -13.67
CA HIS A 66 4.84 -4.26 -13.39
C HIS A 66 5.73 -4.94 -12.36
N VAL A 67 5.16 -5.31 -11.23
CA VAL A 67 5.79 -6.08 -10.18
C VAL A 67 5.23 -7.49 -10.22
N GLY A 68 6.09 -8.48 -10.01
CA GLY A 68 5.71 -9.89 -10.05
C GLY A 68 4.71 -10.29 -8.96
N GLU A 69 4.55 -11.60 -8.79
CA GLU A 69 3.54 -12.15 -7.89
C GLU A 69 3.73 -11.67 -6.44
N ARG A 70 4.96 -11.57 -5.92
CA ARG A 70 5.20 -11.32 -4.48
C ARG A 70 6.43 -10.44 -4.18
N PRO A 71 6.39 -9.13 -4.44
CA PRO A 71 7.36 -8.19 -3.89
C PRO A 71 7.30 -8.08 -2.37
N GLN A 72 8.47 -8.05 -1.73
CA GLN A 72 8.66 -7.79 -0.31
C GLN A 72 9.77 -6.75 -0.12
N CYS A 73 9.48 -5.68 0.62
CA CYS A 73 10.45 -4.66 0.98
C CYS A 73 10.46 -4.41 2.50
N GLU A 74 11.63 -4.52 3.16
CA GLU A 74 11.72 -4.18 4.58
C GLU A 74 11.72 -2.64 4.77
N HIS A 75 12.51 -1.91 3.98
CA HIS A 75 12.64 -0.46 4.10
C HIS A 75 12.62 0.26 2.75
N VAL A 76 11.75 1.27 2.62
CA VAL A 76 11.72 2.22 1.50
C VAL A 76 11.84 3.64 2.08
N GLY A 77 12.87 4.38 1.68
CA GLY A 77 13.21 5.62 2.40
C GLY A 77 12.29 6.81 2.16
N VAL A 78 11.71 6.99 0.97
CA VAL A 78 10.76 8.08 0.70
C VAL A 78 9.46 7.54 0.10
N SER A 79 9.49 6.97 -1.11
CA SER A 79 8.26 6.52 -1.77
C SER A 79 8.38 5.19 -2.53
N ALA A 80 7.26 4.46 -2.61
CA ALA A 80 7.09 3.30 -3.48
C ALA A 80 5.84 3.46 -4.36
N GLU A 81 6.02 3.35 -5.67
CA GLU A 81 4.96 3.49 -6.68
C GLU A 81 4.94 2.24 -7.57
N CYS A 82 3.80 1.54 -7.58
CA CYS A 82 3.61 0.30 -8.32
C CYS A 82 2.36 0.38 -9.21
N GLY A 83 2.53 0.29 -10.53
CA GLY A 83 1.41 0.30 -11.48
C GLY A 83 0.59 -1.00 -11.44
N HIS A 84 1.26 -2.14 -11.60
CA HIS A 84 0.60 -3.45 -11.57
C HIS A 84 1.36 -4.43 -10.68
N VAL A 85 0.71 -5.01 -9.68
CA VAL A 85 1.22 -6.06 -8.81
C VAL A 85 0.48 -7.36 -9.12
N GLY A 86 1.24 -8.45 -9.31
CA GLY A 86 0.69 -9.74 -9.73
C GLY A 86 -0.25 -10.40 -8.73
N GLU A 87 0.20 -10.61 -7.49
CA GLU A 87 -0.62 -11.20 -6.41
C GLU A 87 -0.56 -10.29 -5.17
N CYS A 88 0.54 -10.29 -4.42
CA CYS A 88 0.65 -9.60 -3.13
C CYS A 88 1.80 -8.58 -3.10
N THR A 89 1.63 -7.44 -2.43
CA THR A 89 2.75 -6.57 -2.02
C THR A 89 2.84 -6.46 -0.50
N GLU A 90 4.04 -6.64 0.05
CA GLU A 90 4.31 -6.47 1.48
C GLU A 90 5.45 -5.46 1.68
N CYS A 91 5.21 -4.43 2.48
CA CYS A 91 6.19 -3.41 2.82
C CYS A 91 6.20 -3.15 4.34
N GLU A 92 7.32 -3.41 5.02
CA GLU A 92 7.39 -3.21 6.47
C GLU A 92 7.51 -1.72 6.83
N GLN A 93 8.40 -0.95 6.18
CA GLN A 93 8.58 0.48 6.50
C GLN A 93 8.73 1.34 5.25
N VAL A 94 7.89 2.36 5.14
CA VAL A 94 7.94 3.37 4.08
C VAL A 94 8.00 4.76 4.70
N GLY A 95 8.99 5.55 4.27
CA GLY A 95 9.32 6.84 4.89
C GLY A 95 8.26 7.92 4.71
N GLU A 96 7.71 8.08 3.51
CA GLU A 96 6.65 9.06 3.22
C GLU A 96 5.40 8.39 2.64
N SER A 97 5.44 7.84 1.43
CA SER A 97 4.20 7.40 0.75
C SER A 97 4.30 6.13 -0.09
N THR A 98 3.16 5.45 -0.25
CA THR A 98 3.00 4.28 -1.13
C THR A 98 1.81 4.46 -2.05
N GLU A 99 1.97 4.19 -3.35
CA GLU A 99 0.89 4.20 -4.34
C GLU A 99 0.85 2.86 -5.10
N CYS A 100 -0.34 2.28 -5.21
CA CYS A 100 -0.59 1.06 -5.98
C CYS A 100 -1.83 1.21 -6.88
N GLU A 101 -1.66 1.15 -8.21
CA GLU A 101 -2.81 1.32 -9.13
C GLU A 101 -3.63 0.02 -9.31
N GLN A 102 -2.96 -1.14 -9.50
CA GLN A 102 -3.64 -2.43 -9.70
C GLN A 102 -2.93 -3.56 -8.97
N VAL A 103 -3.66 -4.29 -8.12
CA VAL A 103 -3.15 -5.39 -7.31
C VAL A 103 -4.06 -6.60 -7.46
N GLY A 104 -3.47 -7.73 -7.84
CA GLY A 104 -4.20 -8.95 -8.17
C GLY A 104 -4.74 -9.75 -6.98
N GLU A 105 -4.18 -9.60 -5.77
CA GLU A 105 -4.75 -10.15 -4.54
C GLU A 105 -4.73 -9.08 -3.43
N SER A 106 -3.62 -8.88 -2.73
CA SER A 106 -3.58 -8.07 -1.51
C SER A 106 -2.38 -7.12 -1.39
N VAL A 107 -2.52 -6.08 -0.56
CA VAL A 107 -1.40 -5.24 -0.11
C VAL A 107 -1.36 -5.18 1.41
N GLU A 108 -0.15 -5.29 1.96
CA GLU A 108 0.12 -5.27 3.39
C GLU A 108 1.21 -4.24 3.71
N TYR A 109 0.90 -3.27 4.57
CA TYR A 109 1.80 -2.22 5.02
C TYR A 109 1.90 -2.17 6.55
N GLU A 110 3.10 -2.37 7.12
CA GLU A 110 3.25 -2.31 8.58
C GLU A 110 3.41 -0.85 9.07
N HIS A 111 4.33 -0.08 8.47
CA HIS A 111 4.59 1.30 8.85
C HIS A 111 4.76 2.23 7.64
N VAL A 112 3.89 3.22 7.51
CA VAL A 112 3.96 4.26 6.47
C VAL A 112 3.95 5.64 7.11
N GLY A 113 4.94 6.48 6.76
CA GLY A 113 5.16 7.77 7.42
C GLY A 113 4.09 8.82 7.17
N GLU A 114 3.57 8.91 5.93
CA GLU A 114 2.50 9.85 5.56
C GLU A 114 1.31 9.11 4.95
N ARG A 115 1.41 8.57 3.73
CA ARG A 115 0.22 8.21 2.92
C ARG A 115 0.27 6.83 2.28
N VAL A 116 -0.89 6.17 2.22
CA VAL A 116 -1.13 4.97 1.40
C VAL A 116 -2.27 5.27 0.43
N GLU A 117 -2.05 5.06 -0.87
CA GLU A 117 -3.05 5.22 -1.92
C GLU A 117 -3.16 3.91 -2.74
N CYS A 118 -4.37 3.35 -2.84
CA CYS A 118 -4.65 2.10 -3.55
C CYS A 118 -5.88 2.24 -4.45
N GLU A 119 -5.72 2.10 -5.77
CA GLU A 119 -6.86 2.28 -6.69
C GLU A 119 -7.68 0.99 -6.89
N ASN A 120 -7.08 -0.09 -7.38
CA ASN A 120 -7.79 -1.34 -7.71
C ASN A 120 -7.12 -2.55 -7.05
N VAL A 121 -7.77 -3.13 -6.05
CA VAL A 121 -7.27 -4.30 -5.30
C VAL A 121 -8.33 -5.41 -5.35
N GLU A 122 -7.98 -6.60 -5.83
CA GLU A 122 -8.97 -7.67 -6.03
C GLU A 122 -9.44 -8.34 -4.72
N GLU A 123 -8.58 -8.47 -3.69
CA GLU A 123 -8.98 -8.95 -2.35
C GLU A 123 -8.90 -7.82 -1.32
N SER A 124 -7.71 -7.55 -0.74
CA SER A 124 -7.63 -6.78 0.50
C SER A 124 -6.48 -5.77 0.60
N VAL A 125 -6.72 -4.72 1.40
CA VAL A 125 -5.73 -3.72 1.83
C VAL A 125 -5.60 -3.80 3.34
N GLU A 126 -4.41 -4.10 3.86
CA GLU A 126 -4.12 -4.13 5.29
C GLU A 126 -3.03 -3.12 5.65
N CYS A 127 -3.29 -2.27 6.65
CA CYS A 127 -2.35 -1.26 7.14
C CYS A 127 -2.28 -1.25 8.68
N GLU A 128 -1.11 -1.47 9.27
CA GLU A 128 -0.97 -1.39 10.74
C GLU A 128 -0.79 0.05 11.24
N HIS A 129 0.10 0.83 10.62
CA HIS A 129 0.43 2.18 11.08
C HIS A 129 0.67 3.14 9.92
N VAL A 130 -0.22 4.12 9.76
CA VAL A 130 -0.10 5.18 8.76
C VAL A 130 -0.12 6.54 9.44
N GLY A 131 0.88 7.37 9.16
CA GLY A 131 1.10 8.62 9.89
C GLY A 131 0.13 9.74 9.54
N GLU A 132 -0.37 9.82 8.30
CA GLU A 132 -1.38 10.79 7.88
C GLU A 132 -2.63 10.08 7.35
N SER A 133 -2.62 9.53 6.12
CA SER A 133 -3.86 9.11 5.46
C SER A 133 -3.79 7.80 4.67
N VAL A 134 -4.92 7.11 4.57
CA VAL A 134 -5.12 5.95 3.70
C VAL A 134 -6.30 6.23 2.77
N GLU A 135 -6.10 6.08 1.46
CA GLU A 135 -7.14 6.20 0.42
C GLU A 135 -7.24 4.90 -0.38
N CYS A 136 -8.44 4.34 -0.50
CA CYS A 136 -8.73 3.12 -1.25
C CYS A 136 -9.98 3.32 -2.13
N VAL A 137 -9.94 2.99 -3.43
CA VAL A 137 -11.03 3.36 -4.38
C VAL A 137 -11.87 2.19 -4.90
N HIS A 138 -11.26 1.03 -5.15
CA HIS A 138 -11.92 -0.19 -5.60
C HIS A 138 -11.27 -1.39 -4.92
N VAL A 139 -11.95 -1.95 -3.93
CA VAL A 139 -11.44 -3.10 -3.15
C VAL A 139 -12.46 -4.24 -3.21
N GLY A 140 -12.03 -5.41 -3.66
CA GLY A 140 -12.91 -6.54 -3.93
C GLY A 140 -13.39 -7.31 -2.70
N GLU A 141 -12.66 -7.28 -1.58
CA GLU A 141 -13.12 -7.82 -0.29
C GLU A 141 -13.08 -6.74 0.79
N SER A 142 -11.91 -6.47 1.38
CA SER A 142 -11.83 -5.68 2.61
C SER A 142 -10.69 -4.65 2.68
N THR A 143 -10.91 -3.60 3.48
CA THR A 143 -9.86 -2.67 3.91
C THR A 143 -9.77 -2.70 5.43
N GLU A 144 -8.60 -3.06 5.96
CA GLU A 144 -8.34 -3.18 7.40
C GLU A 144 -7.21 -2.24 7.82
N CYS A 145 -7.48 -1.38 8.80
CA CYS A 145 -6.52 -0.39 9.29
C CYS A 145 -6.45 -0.37 10.83
N GLU A 146 -5.28 -0.61 11.43
CA GLU A 146 -5.14 -0.50 12.89
C GLU A 146 -5.01 0.96 13.35
N ARG A 147 -4.07 1.73 12.81
CA ARG A 147 -3.78 3.11 13.25
C ARG A 147 -3.53 4.03 12.08
N VAL A 148 -4.40 5.02 11.92
CA VAL A 148 -4.28 6.09 10.92
C VAL A 148 -4.26 7.44 11.63
N GLY A 149 -3.26 8.26 11.32
CA GLY A 149 -3.00 9.50 12.05
C GLY A 149 -4.04 10.60 11.81
N GLU A 150 -4.50 10.77 10.58
CA GLU A 150 -5.47 11.78 10.17
C GLU A 150 -6.73 11.13 9.59
N SER A 151 -6.71 10.62 8.35
CA SER A 151 -7.93 10.21 7.63
C SER A 151 -7.86 8.83 6.96
N LEU A 152 -8.99 8.12 6.97
CA LEU A 152 -9.22 6.91 6.18
C LEU A 152 -10.37 7.17 5.20
N GLU A 153 -10.10 7.04 3.91
CA GLU A 153 -11.07 7.24 2.83
C GLU A 153 -11.20 5.94 2.02
N CYS A 154 -12.41 5.40 1.92
CA CYS A 154 -12.68 4.18 1.16
C CYS A 154 -13.89 4.37 0.24
N GLU A 155 -13.70 4.18 -1.07
CA GLU A 155 -14.78 4.11 -2.05
C GLU A 155 -14.92 2.67 -2.57
N ASN A 156 -16.14 2.25 -2.93
CA ASN A 156 -16.46 0.99 -3.61
C ASN A 156 -15.75 -0.27 -3.06
N VAL A 157 -16.03 -0.61 -1.81
CA VAL A 157 -15.54 -1.83 -1.15
C VAL A 157 -16.64 -2.89 -1.17
N GLU A 158 -16.40 -4.07 -1.73
CA GLU A 158 -17.50 -5.06 -1.90
C GLU A 158 -17.93 -5.75 -0.60
N GLU A 159 -17.04 -5.94 0.38
CA GLU A 159 -17.39 -6.57 1.66
C GLU A 159 -17.33 -5.56 2.81
N SER A 160 -16.13 -5.21 3.31
CA SER A 160 -16.03 -4.48 4.56
C SER A 160 -14.87 -3.48 4.68
N VAL A 161 -15.09 -2.47 5.51
CA VAL A 161 -14.05 -1.55 5.98
C VAL A 161 -13.96 -1.66 7.50
N GLU A 162 -12.79 -2.04 8.02
CA GLU A 162 -12.54 -2.17 9.45
C GLU A 162 -11.40 -1.25 9.90
N CYS A 163 -11.66 -0.46 10.96
CA CYS A 163 -10.68 0.50 11.46
C CYS A 163 -10.60 0.52 13.00
N GLN A 164 -9.41 0.39 13.59
CA GLN A 164 -9.30 0.49 15.06
C GLN A 164 -9.17 1.94 15.52
N HIS A 165 -8.15 2.67 15.10
CA HIS A 165 -7.88 4.05 15.55
C HIS A 165 -7.62 4.98 14.39
N VAL A 166 -8.50 5.96 14.21
CA VAL A 166 -8.34 7.03 13.22
C VAL A 166 -8.39 8.39 13.91
N GLY A 167 -7.35 9.21 13.68
CA GLY A 167 -7.12 10.42 14.46
C GLY A 167 -8.08 11.56 14.17
N GLU A 168 -8.53 11.74 12.92
CA GLU A 168 -9.50 12.76 12.52
C GLU A 168 -10.76 12.13 11.93
N SER A 169 -10.74 11.60 10.71
CA SER A 169 -11.96 11.24 9.99
C SER A 169 -11.91 9.88 9.30
N VAL A 170 -13.07 9.25 9.20
CA VAL A 170 -13.30 8.09 8.35
C VAL A 170 -14.43 8.43 7.39
N GLU A 171 -14.19 8.31 6.10
CA GLU A 171 -15.17 8.51 5.04
C GLU A 171 -15.27 7.22 4.21
N CYS A 172 -16.46 6.65 4.12
CA CYS A 172 -16.71 5.45 3.34
C CYS A 172 -17.90 5.65 2.40
N GLU A 173 -17.70 5.39 1.11
CA GLU A 173 -18.74 5.44 0.09
C GLU A 173 -18.88 4.09 -0.61
N HIS A 174 -20.12 3.60 -0.75
CA HIS A 174 -20.42 2.35 -1.47
C HIS A 174 -19.75 1.10 -0.87
N VAL A 175 -20.08 0.78 0.38
CA VAL A 175 -19.61 -0.45 1.04
C VAL A 175 -20.68 -1.54 0.97
N GLY A 176 -20.31 -2.70 0.43
CA GLY A 176 -21.27 -3.76 0.12
C GLY A 176 -21.83 -4.49 1.34
N GLU A 177 -21.08 -4.63 2.43
CA GLU A 177 -21.63 -5.14 3.70
C GLU A 177 -21.47 -4.16 4.85
N ASN A 178 -20.27 -4.03 5.41
CA ASN A 178 -20.09 -3.47 6.75
C ASN A 178 -18.96 -2.43 6.86
N THR A 179 -19.19 -1.41 7.69
CA THR A 179 -18.12 -0.50 8.16
C THR A 179 -18.04 -0.59 9.68
N GLU A 180 -16.94 -1.11 10.22
CA GLU A 180 -16.70 -1.22 11.67
C GLU A 180 -15.53 -0.34 12.10
N CYS A 181 -15.74 0.53 13.08
CA CYS A 181 -14.67 1.36 13.62
C CYS A 181 -14.64 1.42 15.16
N GLU A 182 -13.50 1.14 15.81
CA GLU A 182 -13.45 1.25 17.28
C GLU A 182 -13.38 2.71 17.76
N ARG A 183 -12.44 3.51 17.22
CA ARG A 183 -12.20 4.89 17.67
C ARG A 183 -11.90 5.81 16.51
N VAL A 184 -12.74 6.82 16.34
CA VAL A 184 -12.58 7.89 15.37
C VAL A 184 -12.52 9.23 16.11
N GLY A 185 -11.57 10.10 15.76
CA GLY A 185 -11.35 11.34 16.50
C GLY A 185 -12.45 12.38 16.31
N GLU A 186 -12.72 12.76 15.07
CA GLU A 186 -13.61 13.86 14.72
C GLU A 186 -14.87 13.43 13.95
N SER A 187 -14.80 12.60 12.92
CA SER A 187 -16.01 12.28 12.14
C SER A 187 -15.99 10.91 11.49
N LEU A 188 -17.16 10.27 11.46
CA LEU A 188 -17.40 9.06 10.69
C LEU A 188 -18.55 9.36 9.71
N GLU A 189 -18.26 9.39 8.42
CA GLU A 189 -19.22 9.60 7.36
C GLU A 189 -19.29 8.35 6.49
N CYS A 190 -20.48 7.75 6.38
CA CYS A 190 -20.68 6.57 5.55
C CYS A 190 -21.90 6.78 4.65
N GLU A 191 -21.72 6.62 3.35
CA GLU A 191 -22.78 6.70 2.33
C GLU A 191 -22.93 5.37 1.61
N ASN A 192 -24.17 4.90 1.43
CA ASN A 192 -24.49 3.67 0.70
C ASN A 192 -23.82 2.40 1.25
N VAL A 193 -23.99 2.14 2.55
CA VAL A 193 -23.60 0.87 3.19
C VAL A 193 -24.81 -0.07 3.26
N GLU A 194 -24.71 -1.29 2.72
CA GLU A 194 -25.90 -2.17 2.61
C GLU A 194 -26.33 -2.78 3.95
N GLU A 195 -25.39 -3.29 4.76
CA GLU A 195 -25.74 -4.00 6.00
C GLU A 195 -25.65 -3.08 7.22
N SER A 196 -24.44 -2.70 7.64
CA SER A 196 -24.29 -1.96 8.89
C SER A 196 -23.07 -1.05 8.98
N VAL A 197 -23.21 -0.02 9.80
CA VAL A 197 -22.12 0.86 10.22
C VAL A 197 -22.10 0.84 11.74
N GLU A 198 -21.02 0.33 12.32
CA GLU A 198 -20.80 0.26 13.75
C GLU A 198 -19.59 1.10 14.14
N CYS A 199 -19.75 1.95 15.16
CA CYS A 199 -18.62 2.66 15.74
C CYS A 199 -18.72 2.76 17.25
N GLU A 200 -17.70 2.28 17.98
CA GLU A 200 -17.74 2.31 19.44
C GLU A 200 -17.55 3.72 20.00
N HIS A 201 -16.63 4.49 19.44
CA HIS A 201 -16.31 5.83 19.89
C HIS A 201 -16.00 6.78 18.74
N VAL A 202 -16.79 7.85 18.67
CA VAL A 202 -16.41 9.07 17.94
C VAL A 202 -16.15 10.14 18.99
N GLY A 203 -15.08 10.93 18.85
CA GLY A 203 -14.63 11.88 19.86
C GLY A 203 -15.68 12.93 20.26
N GLU A 204 -15.41 13.69 21.32
CA GLU A 204 -16.44 14.52 22.02
C GLU A 204 -17.18 15.54 21.14
N SER A 205 -16.62 15.93 19.99
CA SER A 205 -17.25 16.85 19.03
C SER A 205 -17.74 16.16 17.77
N GLY A 206 -17.58 14.85 17.69
CA GLY A 206 -17.70 14.13 16.45
C GLY A 206 -19.10 13.72 16.06
N ASN A 207 -19.30 13.59 14.75
CA ASN A 207 -20.59 13.27 14.16
C ASN A 207 -20.47 11.94 13.41
N VAL A 208 -21.51 11.12 13.56
CA VAL A 208 -21.73 9.95 12.70
C VAL A 208 -22.80 10.33 11.70
N ASN A 209 -22.41 10.49 10.43
CA ASN A 209 -23.34 10.75 9.34
C ASN A 209 -23.54 9.47 8.53
N MET A 210 -24.78 8.96 8.51
CA MET A 210 -25.17 7.88 7.62
C MET A 210 -26.19 8.40 6.61
N LEU A 211 -25.82 8.42 5.34
CA LEU A 211 -26.69 8.81 4.24
C LEU A 211 -27.01 7.56 3.40
N GLU A 212 -28.28 7.16 3.47
CA GLU A 212 -28.89 6.00 2.79
C GLU A 212 -28.40 4.61 3.25
N ARG A 213 -29.26 3.94 4.04
CA ARG A 213 -29.34 2.47 4.06
C ARG A 213 -30.19 2.04 2.86
N VAL A 214 -29.62 1.31 1.90
CA VAL A 214 -30.36 0.74 0.76
C VAL A 214 -30.99 -0.60 1.14
#